data_AF-A0A2S5B1F2-F1
#
_entry.id   AF-A0A2S5B1F2-F1
#
_cell.length_a   1.000
_cell.length_b   1.000
_cell.length_c   1.000
_cell.angle_alpha   90.00
_cell.angle_beta   90.00
_cell.angle_gamma   90.00
#
_symmetry.space_group_name_H-M   'P 1'
#
loop_
_entity.id
_entity.type
_entity.pdbx_description
1 polymer ?
#
loop_
_entity_poly.entity_id
_entity_poly.type
_entity_poly.pdbx_seq_one_letter_code
_entity_poly.pdbx_strand_id
1 'polypeptide(L)'
;MAGPFELWLTPTITLSLVLESESDVPSVSRFVSQWLLYLRPALVRQALAYELEQRPDAEIVSAGTLRIVDYAYWRATRAKAGSLYQPVPSSSLAYDIALIEGVQVPSVEHDLLVTALDRVLHTYAIAEEAQALADQAFLEDGTNDDQLRTLWLELKPDQPLPGLTGKHWQDVRRFFDLTTDTRERSDLSDKVCSSASSMSRSDQPQGPCEGRLETDDVSRRNVAPSTDFRGVGYLGLKALLYFSHTYGERAAEIVHEAVEGGDRWYPFALASIHMTAFALELATSRDLQLFLLRSVQTRPLVSSSSIAPSDSAVESTDGRAAPNARSVDVDLEPFLRIASDLLLLFHAHWQQGSYTVMQFEQVEKGFRASLRPWIRRGILDGRALGWERRDEGQVKLD
;
A
#
# COMPACT_ATOMS: atom_id res chain seq x y z
N MET A 1 -27.12 34.26 16.03
CA MET A 1 -25.86 34.81 16.55
C MET A 1 -24.89 33.65 16.67
N ALA A 2 -23.97 33.53 15.71
CA ALA A 2 -22.85 32.59 15.76
C ALA A 2 -22.06 32.85 17.06
N GLY A 3 -21.91 31.83 17.91
CA GLY A 3 -21.21 31.98 19.18
C GLY A 3 -19.72 32.31 18.99
N PRO A 4 -19.03 32.89 19.97
CA PRO A 4 -17.59 33.20 19.91
C PRO A 4 -16.69 31.97 19.72
N PHE A 5 -17.25 30.76 19.82
CA PHE A 5 -16.58 29.52 19.47
C PHE A 5 -16.71 29.15 18.00
N GLU A 6 -17.56 29.77 17.17
CA GLU A 6 -17.52 29.65 15.69
C GLU A 6 -16.33 30.41 15.07
N LEU A 7 -15.16 30.33 15.70
CA LEU A 7 -13.90 30.54 15.00
C LEU A 7 -13.88 29.55 13.83
N TRP A 8 -14.06 30.07 12.62
CA TRP A 8 -13.77 29.37 11.38
C TRP A 8 -12.33 28.87 11.48
N LEU A 9 -12.18 27.60 11.87
CA LEU A 9 -10.94 26.90 11.64
C LEU A 9 -10.83 26.85 10.13
N THR A 10 -9.79 27.49 9.60
CA THR A 10 -9.51 27.36 8.18
C THR A 10 -9.39 25.87 7.85
N PRO A 11 -9.74 25.44 6.63
CA PRO A 11 -9.62 24.05 6.21
C PRO A 11 -8.27 23.43 6.57
N THR A 12 -7.20 24.23 6.56
CA THR A 12 -5.84 23.85 6.98
C THR A 12 -5.72 23.51 8.46
N ILE A 13 -6.34 24.28 9.35
CA ILE A 13 -6.30 23.99 10.80
C ILE A 13 -7.14 22.76 11.10
N THR A 14 -8.33 22.66 10.50
CA THR A 14 -9.19 21.48 10.63
C THR A 14 -8.47 20.21 10.19
N LEU A 15 -7.79 20.26 9.04
CA LEU A 15 -6.97 19.15 8.55
C LEU A 15 -5.85 18.78 9.54
N SER A 16 -5.16 19.77 10.09
CA SER A 16 -4.07 19.54 11.05
C SER A 16 -4.57 18.85 12.33
N LEU A 17 -5.76 19.24 12.82
CA LEU A 17 -6.39 18.61 13.98
C LEU A 17 -6.82 17.18 13.67
N VAL A 18 -7.38 16.92 12.48
CA VAL A 18 -7.75 15.56 12.05
C VAL A 18 -6.51 14.66 12.02
N LEU A 19 -5.42 15.11 11.38
CA LEU A 19 -4.17 14.35 11.31
C LEU A 19 -3.58 14.05 12.70
N GLU A 20 -3.58 15.03 13.60
CA GLU A 20 -3.06 14.86 14.95
C GLU A 20 -3.94 13.92 15.80
N SER A 21 -5.27 13.96 15.61
CA SER A 21 -6.23 13.13 16.34
C SER A 21 -6.12 11.63 16.02
N GLU A 22 -5.63 11.32 14.82
CA GLU A 22 -5.43 9.95 14.30
C GLU A 22 -4.05 9.38 14.64
N SER A 23 -3.15 10.16 15.24
CA SER A 23 -1.82 9.67 15.62
C SER A 23 -1.89 8.46 16.57
N ASP A 24 -1.11 7.42 16.31
CA ASP A 24 -1.07 6.22 17.16
C ASP A 24 -0.43 6.50 18.52
N VAL A 25 0.50 7.46 18.57
CA VAL A 25 1.22 7.84 19.78
C VAL A 25 0.30 8.67 20.68
N PRO A 26 0.07 8.27 21.94
CA PRO A 26 -0.67 9.10 22.88
C PRO A 26 0.15 10.37 23.16
N SER A 27 -0.41 11.52 22.83
CA SER A 27 0.20 12.84 23.03
C SER A 27 -0.82 13.84 23.56
N VAL A 28 -0.34 14.90 24.21
CA VAL A 28 -1.20 16.01 24.67
C VAL A 28 -1.85 16.68 23.45
N SER A 29 -1.12 16.84 22.35
CA SER A 29 -1.64 17.38 21.09
C SER A 29 -2.75 16.51 20.50
N ARG A 30 -2.64 15.18 20.54
CA ARG A 30 -3.71 14.25 20.14
C ARG A 30 -4.95 14.41 21.00
N PHE A 31 -4.78 14.44 22.32
CA PHE A 31 -5.91 14.63 23.25
C PHE A 31 -6.63 15.95 23.00
N VAL A 32 -5.89 17.05 22.88
CA VAL A 32 -6.44 18.37 22.58
C VAL A 32 -7.15 18.37 21.23
N SER A 33 -6.57 17.73 20.20
CA SER A 33 -7.17 17.66 18.87
C SER A 33 -8.47 16.86 18.86
N GLN A 34 -8.50 15.70 19.52
CA GLN A 34 -9.73 14.91 19.68
C GLN A 34 -10.80 15.67 20.46
N TRP A 35 -10.41 16.36 21.54
CA TRP A 35 -11.33 17.17 22.33
C TRP A 35 -11.91 18.34 21.54
N LEU A 36 -11.06 19.06 20.79
CA LEU A 36 -11.49 20.16 19.93
C LEU A 36 -12.44 19.68 18.82
N LEU A 37 -12.14 18.54 18.19
CA LEU A 37 -13.01 17.95 17.15
C LEU A 37 -14.32 17.40 17.73
N TYR A 38 -14.31 16.87 18.95
CA TYR A 38 -15.52 16.39 19.63
C TYR A 38 -16.50 17.53 19.92
N LEU A 39 -16.00 18.69 20.32
CA LEU A 39 -16.81 19.88 20.59
C LEU A 39 -17.29 20.61 19.32
N ARG A 40 -17.03 20.05 18.13
CA ARG A 40 -17.43 20.60 16.83
C ARG A 40 -18.51 19.74 16.16
N PRO A 41 -19.77 19.84 16.60
CA PRO A 41 -20.87 19.31 15.81
C PRO A 41 -20.95 20.07 14.47
N ALA A 42 -21.29 19.37 13.39
CA ALA A 42 -21.49 19.92 12.04
C ALA A 42 -20.21 20.30 11.26
N LEU A 43 -19.07 19.67 11.56
CA LEU A 43 -17.81 19.88 10.84
C LEU A 43 -17.93 19.46 9.36
N VAL A 44 -18.62 18.35 9.09
CA VAL A 44 -18.88 17.89 7.72
C VAL A 44 -19.77 18.88 6.97
N ARG A 45 -20.86 19.32 7.61
CA ARG A 45 -21.77 20.31 7.02
C ARG A 45 -21.06 21.60 6.65
N GLN A 46 -20.20 22.11 7.53
CA GLN A 46 -19.42 23.34 7.27
C GLN A 46 -18.45 23.16 6.10
N ALA A 47 -17.76 22.02 6.03
CA ALA A 47 -16.83 21.72 4.93
C ALA A 47 -17.56 21.60 3.58
N LEU A 48 -18.70 20.92 3.56
CA LEU A 48 -19.52 20.76 2.35
C LEU A 48 -20.09 22.10 1.88
N ALA A 49 -20.61 22.93 2.80
CA ALA A 49 -21.10 24.26 2.47
C ALA A 49 -19.98 25.14 1.89
N TYR A 50 -18.81 25.14 2.50
CA TYR A 50 -17.63 25.85 2.00
C TYR A 50 -17.20 25.34 0.61
N GLU A 51 -17.20 24.03 0.38
CA GLU A 51 -16.86 23.46 -0.93
C GLU A 51 -17.85 23.91 -2.01
N LEU A 52 -19.16 23.91 -1.72
CA LEU A 52 -20.18 24.36 -2.66
C LEU A 52 -20.10 25.87 -2.94
N GLU A 53 -19.76 26.69 -1.95
CA GLU A 53 -19.52 28.13 -2.13
C GLU A 53 -18.32 28.40 -3.05
N GLN A 54 -17.24 27.61 -2.93
CA GLN A 54 -16.04 27.78 -3.75
C GLN A 54 -16.17 27.10 -5.13
N ARG A 55 -16.95 26.02 -5.23
CA ARG A 55 -17.07 25.16 -6.42
C ARG A 55 -18.51 24.64 -6.57
N PRO A 56 -19.40 25.43 -7.19
CA PRO A 56 -20.80 25.07 -7.32
C PRO A 56 -21.04 23.85 -8.22
N ASP A 57 -20.13 23.54 -9.15
CA ASP A 57 -20.31 22.48 -10.14
C ASP A 57 -19.99 21.05 -9.61
N ALA A 58 -19.47 20.93 -8.39
CA ALA A 58 -19.24 19.67 -7.63
C ALA A 58 -18.47 18.52 -8.34
N GLU A 59 -17.92 18.71 -9.54
CA GLU A 59 -17.16 17.66 -10.25
C GLU A 59 -15.86 17.30 -9.53
N ILE A 60 -15.21 18.31 -8.93
CA ILE A 60 -13.94 18.17 -8.22
C ILE A 60 -14.12 18.53 -6.75
N VAL A 61 -13.98 17.55 -5.87
CA VAL A 61 -14.04 17.73 -4.42
C VAL A 61 -12.62 17.85 -3.88
N SER A 62 -12.35 18.88 -3.09
CA SER A 62 -11.01 19.06 -2.51
C SER A 62 -10.60 17.88 -1.61
N ALA A 63 -9.31 17.53 -1.61
CA ALA A 63 -8.78 16.54 -0.68
C ALA A 63 -9.05 16.90 0.79
N GLY A 64 -9.15 18.20 1.12
CA GLY A 64 -9.50 18.65 2.47
C GLY A 64 -10.92 18.23 2.87
N THR A 65 -11.90 18.48 2.00
CA THR A 65 -13.29 18.07 2.21
C THR A 65 -13.42 16.55 2.23
N LEU A 66 -12.74 15.84 1.33
CA LEU A 66 -12.70 14.37 1.35
C LEU A 66 -12.10 13.84 2.66
N ARG A 67 -11.06 14.48 3.21
CA ARG A 67 -10.45 14.06 4.47
C ARG A 67 -11.36 14.29 5.68
N ILE A 68 -12.18 15.33 5.63
CA ILE A 68 -13.20 15.60 6.65
C ILE A 68 -14.31 14.54 6.61
N VAL A 69 -14.77 14.19 5.40
CA VAL A 69 -15.76 13.11 5.21
C VAL A 69 -15.20 11.76 5.66
N ASP A 70 -13.94 11.48 5.34
CA ASP A 70 -13.21 10.29 5.81
C ASP A 70 -13.09 10.23 7.33
N TYR A 71 -12.80 11.34 8.00
CA TYR A 71 -12.82 11.41 9.47
C TYR A 71 -14.22 11.12 10.04
N ALA A 72 -15.28 11.64 9.43
CA ALA A 72 -16.65 11.37 9.84
C ALA A 72 -17.04 9.90 9.64
N TYR A 73 -16.64 9.31 8.52
CA TYR A 73 -16.73 7.88 8.25
C TYR A 73 -16.05 7.08 9.36
N TRP A 74 -14.77 7.34 9.61
CA TRP A 74 -13.98 6.65 10.62
C TRP A 74 -14.59 6.77 12.02
N ARG A 75 -15.11 7.95 12.39
CA ARG A 75 -15.76 8.16 13.68
C ARG A 75 -17.07 7.37 13.78
N ALA A 76 -17.86 7.31 12.70
CA ALA A 76 -19.11 6.58 12.65
C ALA A 76 -18.91 5.05 12.69
N THR A 77 -17.87 4.54 12.03
CA THR A 77 -17.55 3.10 12.02
C THR A 77 -16.86 2.64 13.30
N ARG A 78 -15.96 3.45 13.87
CA ARG A 78 -15.31 3.16 15.15
C ARG A 78 -16.30 3.05 16.31
N ALA A 79 -17.38 3.83 16.29
CA ALA A 79 -18.47 3.74 17.27
C ALA A 79 -19.26 2.40 17.19
N LYS A 80 -19.27 1.74 16.03
CA LYS A 80 -20.00 0.49 15.78
C LYS A 80 -19.19 -0.79 16.06
N ALA A 81 -17.95 -0.67 16.58
CA ALA A 81 -17.06 -1.79 16.94
C ALA A 81 -16.81 -2.83 15.82
N GLY A 82 -16.96 -2.44 14.55
CA GLY A 82 -16.69 -3.27 13.38
C GLY A 82 -15.29 -3.04 12.79
N SER A 83 -14.82 -4.00 12.00
CA SER A 83 -13.66 -3.79 11.11
C SER A 83 -13.92 -2.56 10.24
N LEU A 84 -12.91 -1.68 10.07
CA LEU A 84 -12.98 -0.49 9.19
C LEU A 84 -13.25 -0.84 7.72
N TYR A 85 -13.26 -2.13 7.39
CA TYR A 85 -13.25 -2.71 6.04
C TYR A 85 -14.53 -3.53 5.76
N GLN A 86 -15.65 -3.25 6.45
CA GLN A 86 -16.93 -3.84 6.07
C GLN A 86 -17.63 -2.99 5.01
N PRO A 87 -18.11 -3.60 3.91
CA PRO A 87 -18.84 -2.89 2.86
C PRO A 87 -20.23 -2.50 3.37
N VAL A 88 -20.33 -1.33 4.00
CA VAL A 88 -21.61 -0.70 4.29
C VAL A 88 -22.02 0.10 3.05
N PRO A 89 -23.23 -0.09 2.52
CA PRO A 89 -23.68 0.68 1.36
C PRO A 89 -23.59 2.19 1.63
N SER A 90 -22.90 2.90 0.74
CA SER A 90 -22.54 4.32 0.88
C SER A 90 -23.75 5.21 1.16
N SER A 91 -24.92 4.89 0.59
CA SER A 91 -26.17 5.63 0.78
C SER A 91 -26.73 5.55 2.21
N SER A 92 -26.70 4.36 2.83
CA SER A 92 -27.16 4.19 4.22
C SER A 92 -26.23 4.90 5.21
N LEU A 93 -24.92 4.85 4.94
CA LEU A 93 -23.93 5.45 5.81
C LEU A 93 -23.88 6.97 5.66
N ALA A 94 -24.08 7.49 4.44
CA ALA A 94 -24.23 8.92 4.19
C ALA A 94 -25.43 9.50 4.96
N TYR A 95 -26.55 8.76 5.02
CA TYR A 95 -27.72 9.16 5.80
C TYR A 95 -27.40 9.23 7.31
N ASP A 96 -26.74 8.21 7.87
CA ASP A 96 -26.30 8.20 9.27
C ASP A 96 -25.38 9.39 9.58
N ILE A 97 -24.37 9.63 8.73
CA ILE A 97 -23.43 10.74 8.88
C ILE A 97 -24.17 12.08 8.77
N ALA A 98 -25.08 12.23 7.81
CA ALA A 98 -25.87 13.43 7.62
C ALA A 98 -26.70 13.76 8.86
N LEU A 99 -27.32 12.76 9.48
CA LEU A 99 -28.13 12.93 10.69
C LEU A 99 -27.27 13.33 11.90
N ILE A 100 -26.09 12.73 12.06
CA ILE A 100 -25.15 13.07 13.15
C ILE A 100 -24.56 14.48 12.96
N GLU A 101 -24.26 14.86 11.72
CA GLU A 101 -23.61 16.13 11.38
C GLU A 101 -24.60 17.27 11.08
N GLY A 102 -25.90 17.02 11.18
CA GLY A 102 -26.94 18.02 10.94
C GLY A 102 -27.04 18.50 9.48
N VAL A 103 -26.64 17.66 8.53
CA VAL A 103 -26.85 17.90 7.09
C VAL A 103 -28.32 17.60 6.77
N GLN A 104 -28.99 18.52 6.06
CA GLN A 104 -30.40 18.36 5.71
C GLN A 104 -30.54 17.27 4.62
N VAL A 105 -31.59 16.45 4.71
CA VAL A 105 -31.86 15.39 3.72
C VAL A 105 -33.30 15.55 3.21
N PRO A 106 -33.54 15.65 1.89
CA PRO A 106 -32.56 15.79 0.80
C PRO A 106 -32.00 17.23 0.69
N SER A 107 -30.74 17.37 0.28
CA SER A 107 -30.09 18.66 -0.02
C SER A 107 -28.91 18.49 -0.97
N VAL A 108 -28.43 19.58 -1.58
CA VAL A 108 -27.23 19.56 -2.44
C VAL A 108 -25.99 19.17 -1.62
N GLU A 109 -25.93 19.58 -0.37
CA GLU A 109 -24.89 19.17 0.60
C GLU A 109 -24.91 17.66 0.83
N HIS A 110 -26.10 17.06 0.93
CA HIS A 110 -26.25 15.62 1.09
C HIS A 110 -25.78 14.86 -0.16
N ASP A 111 -26.09 15.36 -1.37
CA ASP A 111 -25.64 14.73 -2.61
C ASP A 111 -24.11 14.81 -2.77
N LEU A 112 -23.51 15.93 -2.36
CA LEU A 112 -22.05 16.09 -2.27
C LEU A 112 -21.44 15.16 -1.23
N LEU A 113 -22.08 14.98 -0.07
CA LEU A 113 -21.65 14.03 0.96
C LEU A 113 -21.63 12.59 0.43
N VAL A 114 -22.68 12.15 -0.26
CA VAL A 114 -22.76 10.82 -0.87
C VAL A 114 -21.61 10.63 -1.87
N THR A 115 -21.38 11.63 -2.74
CA THR A 115 -20.29 11.60 -3.73
C THR A 115 -18.91 11.58 -3.09
N ALA A 116 -18.71 12.39 -2.05
CA ALA A 116 -17.45 12.43 -1.31
C ALA A 116 -17.19 11.11 -0.58
N LEU A 117 -18.23 10.52 0.03
CA LEU A 117 -18.13 9.25 0.74
C LEU A 117 -17.82 8.09 -0.21
N ASP A 118 -18.41 8.06 -1.41
CA ASP A 118 -18.09 7.07 -2.43
C ASP A 118 -16.61 7.09 -2.80
N ARG A 119 -16.04 8.28 -2.99
CA ARG A 119 -14.60 8.47 -3.27
C ARG A 119 -13.71 8.05 -2.10
N VAL A 120 -14.12 8.38 -0.88
CA VAL A 120 -13.43 7.93 0.33
C VAL A 120 -13.43 6.39 0.39
N LEU A 121 -14.57 5.74 0.18
CA LEU A 121 -14.68 4.28 0.14
C LEU A 121 -13.83 3.66 -0.97
N HIS A 122 -13.72 4.31 -2.13
CA HIS A 122 -12.83 3.86 -3.20
C HIS A 122 -11.37 3.81 -2.75
N THR A 123 -10.89 4.78 -1.96
CA THR A 123 -9.51 4.73 -1.44
C THR A 123 -9.26 3.56 -0.48
N TYR A 124 -10.27 3.15 0.29
CA TYR A 124 -10.18 1.94 1.12
C TYR A 124 -10.17 0.67 0.26
N ALA A 125 -10.96 0.64 -0.81
CA ALA A 125 -10.95 -0.48 -1.75
C ALA A 125 -9.56 -0.67 -2.41
N ILE A 126 -8.85 0.42 -2.72
CA ILE A 126 -7.45 0.35 -3.20
C ILE A 126 -6.54 -0.33 -2.17
N ALA A 127 -6.67 0.04 -0.89
CA ALA A 127 -5.85 -0.55 0.18
C ALA A 127 -6.21 -2.03 0.43
N GLU A 128 -7.48 -2.40 0.35
CA GLU A 128 -7.96 -3.78 0.45
C GLU A 128 -7.44 -4.64 -0.70
N GLU A 129 -7.51 -4.14 -1.93
CA GLU A 129 -6.99 -4.84 -3.11
C GLU A 129 -5.47 -5.01 -3.02
N ALA A 130 -4.75 -3.97 -2.59
CA ALA A 130 -3.31 -4.06 -2.34
C ALA A 130 -2.99 -5.15 -1.30
N GLN A 131 -3.75 -5.19 -0.20
CA GLN A 131 -3.60 -6.21 0.84
C GLN A 131 -3.92 -7.62 0.31
N ALA A 132 -5.00 -7.77 -0.47
CA ALA A 132 -5.38 -9.04 -1.07
C ALA A 132 -4.29 -9.59 -2.00
N LEU A 133 -3.68 -8.73 -2.82
CA LEU A 133 -2.55 -9.09 -3.69
C LEU A 133 -1.27 -9.39 -2.90
N ALA A 134 -1.11 -8.79 -1.72
CA ALA A 134 0.00 -9.08 -0.83
C ALA A 134 -0.14 -10.45 -0.14
N ASP A 135 -1.36 -10.81 0.22
CA ASP A 135 -1.70 -12.12 0.81
C ASP A 135 -1.74 -13.24 -0.23
N GLN A 136 -1.90 -12.90 -1.52
CA GLN A 136 -1.83 -13.84 -2.62
C GLN A 136 -0.42 -14.44 -2.72
N ALA A 137 -0.33 -15.75 -2.47
CA ALA A 137 0.91 -16.50 -2.62
C ALA A 137 1.40 -16.46 -4.08
N PHE A 138 2.71 -16.27 -4.23
CA PHE A 138 3.36 -16.39 -5.52
C PHE A 138 3.46 -17.88 -5.89
N LEU A 139 2.67 -18.33 -6.87
CA LEU A 139 2.64 -19.72 -7.30
C LEU A 139 3.91 -20.08 -8.08
N GLU A 140 4.44 -21.28 -7.82
CA GLU A 140 5.65 -21.81 -8.48
C GLU A 140 5.32 -22.61 -9.77
N ASP A 141 4.06 -22.53 -10.22
CA ASP A 141 3.54 -23.28 -11.38
C ASP A 141 3.82 -22.63 -12.73
N GLY A 142 4.55 -21.50 -12.74
CA GLY A 142 4.92 -20.77 -13.95
C GLY A 142 3.87 -19.78 -14.44
N THR A 143 2.77 -19.58 -13.70
CA THR A 143 1.69 -18.65 -14.08
C THR A 143 2.18 -17.21 -14.31
N ASN A 144 3.24 -16.79 -13.61
CA ASN A 144 3.79 -15.44 -13.67
C ASN A 144 5.07 -15.34 -14.54
N ASP A 145 5.43 -16.39 -15.27
CA ASP A 145 6.72 -16.45 -15.98
C ASP A 145 6.83 -15.39 -17.09
N ASP A 146 5.75 -15.09 -17.79
CA ASP A 146 5.74 -14.05 -18.82
C ASP A 146 5.89 -12.64 -18.22
N GLN A 147 5.33 -12.42 -17.04
CA GLN A 147 5.50 -11.18 -16.28
C GLN A 147 6.94 -11.02 -15.80
N LEU A 148 7.56 -12.10 -15.29
CA LEU A 148 8.97 -12.09 -14.91
C LEU A 148 9.90 -11.85 -16.10
N ARG A 149 9.61 -12.42 -17.27
CA ARG A 149 10.35 -12.16 -18.52
C ARG A 149 10.27 -10.70 -18.93
N THR A 150 9.07 -10.14 -18.88
CA THR A 150 8.82 -8.73 -19.21
C THR A 150 9.64 -7.83 -18.26
N LEU A 151 9.53 -8.08 -16.95
CA LEU A 151 10.29 -7.33 -15.95
C LEU A 151 11.80 -7.40 -16.19
N TRP A 152 12.33 -8.59 -16.49
CA TRP A 152 13.76 -8.74 -16.76
C TRP A 152 14.21 -7.93 -17.97
N LEU A 153 13.47 -8.00 -19.07
CA LEU A 153 13.79 -7.28 -20.29
C LEU A 153 13.80 -5.77 -20.09
N GLU A 154 12.91 -5.24 -19.25
CA GLU A 154 12.85 -3.81 -18.98
C GLU A 154 13.94 -3.34 -18.02
N LEU A 155 14.23 -4.12 -16.98
CA LEU A 155 15.25 -3.75 -15.99
C LEU A 155 16.68 -4.01 -16.49
N LYS A 156 16.87 -4.96 -17.42
CA LYS A 156 18.17 -5.38 -17.93
C LYS A 156 18.11 -5.63 -19.46
N PRO A 157 17.92 -4.57 -20.27
CA PRO A 157 17.77 -4.70 -21.71
C PRO A 157 18.98 -5.35 -22.40
N ASP A 158 20.18 -5.16 -21.85
CA ASP A 158 21.43 -5.66 -22.43
C ASP A 158 21.79 -7.10 -22.06
N GLN A 159 21.01 -7.75 -21.18
CA GLN A 159 21.33 -9.10 -20.67
C GLN A 159 20.22 -10.10 -21.05
N PRO A 160 20.48 -11.14 -21.86
CA PRO A 160 19.48 -12.16 -22.16
C PRO A 160 19.12 -12.94 -20.89
N LEU A 161 17.83 -13.23 -20.70
CA LEU A 161 17.35 -13.98 -19.53
C LEU A 161 17.96 -15.40 -19.53
N PRO A 162 18.82 -15.77 -18.56
CA PRO A 162 19.51 -17.07 -18.57
C PRO A 162 18.58 -18.24 -18.24
N GLY A 163 17.47 -17.98 -17.55
CA GLY A 163 16.45 -18.95 -17.15
C GLY A 163 15.34 -18.28 -16.33
N LEU A 164 14.24 -18.98 -16.04
CA LEU A 164 13.17 -18.46 -15.17
C LEU A 164 13.42 -18.74 -13.68
N THR A 165 14.34 -19.66 -13.39
CA THR A 165 14.80 -20.00 -12.05
C THR A 165 16.33 -20.01 -12.04
N GLY A 166 16.96 -19.47 -11.01
CA GLY A 166 18.42 -19.48 -10.89
C GLY A 166 19.03 -18.26 -10.21
N LYS A 167 20.34 -18.31 -10.01
CA LYS A 167 21.11 -17.28 -9.29
C LYS A 167 21.10 -15.88 -9.94
N HIS A 168 20.69 -15.75 -11.19
CA HIS A 168 20.60 -14.45 -11.86
C HIS A 168 19.48 -13.56 -11.29
N TRP A 169 18.42 -14.15 -10.73
CA TRP A 169 17.45 -13.40 -9.91
C TRP A 169 18.08 -12.92 -8.59
N GLN A 170 19.08 -13.67 -8.08
CA GLN A 170 19.91 -13.17 -6.97
C GLN A 170 20.77 -11.99 -7.41
N ASP A 171 21.12 -11.81 -8.69
CA ASP A 171 21.86 -10.63 -9.12
C ASP A 171 21.02 -9.35 -9.03
N VAL A 172 19.68 -9.44 -9.11
CA VAL A 172 18.77 -8.33 -8.76
C VAL A 172 18.69 -8.11 -7.24
N ARG A 173 19.04 -9.13 -6.43
CA ARG A 173 18.94 -9.15 -4.97
C ARG A 173 20.28 -8.99 -4.22
N ARG A 174 21.43 -9.07 -4.88
CA ARG A 174 22.63 -9.80 -4.43
C ARG A 174 23.01 -9.86 -2.94
N PHE A 175 22.19 -10.50 -2.09
CA PHE A 175 22.64 -11.07 -0.81
C PHE A 175 21.98 -12.42 -0.55
N PHE A 176 22.74 -13.51 -0.71
CA PHE A 176 22.50 -14.79 -0.05
C PHE A 176 23.84 -15.54 0.05
N ASP A 177 24.62 -15.23 1.10
CA ASP A 177 25.55 -16.21 1.69
C ASP A 177 26.08 -15.88 3.11
N LEU A 178 25.53 -14.91 3.86
CA LEU A 178 26.07 -14.59 5.20
C LEU A 178 25.09 -14.46 6.39
N THR A 179 23.78 -14.69 6.25
CA THR A 179 22.86 -14.48 7.41
C THR A 179 21.77 -15.51 7.62
N THR A 180 21.86 -16.72 7.05
CA THR A 180 21.08 -17.85 7.58
C THR A 180 21.72 -18.42 8.84
N ASP A 181 21.92 -17.57 9.86
CA ASP A 181 22.11 -18.02 11.23
C ASP A 181 21.76 -16.92 12.26
N THR A 182 20.53 -16.41 12.22
CA THR A 182 19.92 -15.82 13.43
C THR A 182 18.45 -16.17 13.47
N ARG A 183 18.22 -17.28 14.15
CA ARG A 183 16.94 -17.82 14.58
C ARG A 183 16.46 -17.03 15.80
N GLU A 184 15.64 -16.01 15.61
CA GLU A 184 14.84 -15.43 16.71
C GLU A 184 13.43 -15.04 16.23
N ARG A 185 12.51 -16.00 16.33
CA ARG A 185 11.08 -15.73 16.53
C ARG A 185 10.46 -16.90 17.30
N SER A 186 10.78 -16.97 18.58
CA SER A 186 10.02 -17.76 19.56
C SER A 186 10.03 -17.00 20.88
N ASP A 187 9.20 -15.98 20.97
CA ASP A 187 8.76 -15.40 22.24
C ASP A 187 7.53 -14.54 21.95
N LEU A 188 6.37 -15.18 21.85
CA LEU A 188 5.02 -14.63 22.06
C LEU A 188 3.94 -15.67 21.70
N SER A 189 4.02 -16.88 22.27
CA SER A 189 2.86 -17.77 22.43
C SER A 189 3.23 -19.00 23.27
N ASP A 190 3.59 -18.82 24.54
CA ASP A 190 3.64 -19.94 25.49
C ASP A 190 3.25 -19.49 26.89
N LYS A 191 1.97 -19.15 27.04
CA LYS A 191 1.24 -19.31 28.29
C LYS A 191 -0.19 -19.68 27.94
N VAL A 192 -0.45 -20.99 27.87
CA VAL A 192 -1.66 -21.68 28.34
C VAL A 192 -1.48 -23.17 27.99
N CYS A 193 -1.84 -24.04 28.93
CA CYS A 193 -1.76 -25.51 28.90
C CYS A 193 -0.44 -26.14 29.36
N SER A 194 -0.17 -26.01 30.67
CA SER A 194 0.49 -27.07 31.43
C SER A 194 -0.54 -27.73 32.35
N SER A 195 -1.03 -28.90 31.96
CA SER A 195 -1.53 -29.90 32.91
C SER A 195 -1.83 -31.22 32.20
N ALA A 196 -1.32 -32.28 32.81
CA ALA A 196 -1.75 -33.68 32.75
C ALA A 196 -1.02 -34.63 31.76
N SER A 197 -0.19 -35.47 32.40
CA SER A 197 -0.21 -36.93 32.31
C SER A 197 1.01 -37.64 31.72
N SER A 198 1.52 -38.48 32.62
CA SER A 198 2.64 -39.41 32.63
C SER A 198 2.40 -40.76 31.96
N MET A 199 3.49 -41.54 31.80
CA MET A 199 3.60 -43.03 31.67
C MET A 199 3.26 -43.61 30.28
N SER A 200 3.93 -44.61 29.67
CA SER A 200 4.97 -45.61 29.99
C SER A 200 5.49 -46.17 28.62
N ARG A 201 6.79 -46.43 28.40
CA ARG A 201 7.59 -47.69 28.52
C ARG A 201 7.46 -48.73 27.37
N SER A 202 8.63 -49.22 26.91
CA SER A 202 8.96 -50.51 26.21
C SER A 202 8.59 -50.62 24.70
N ASP A 203 9.33 -51.20 23.73
CA ASP A 203 10.36 -52.25 23.70
C ASP A 203 11.21 -52.23 22.38
N GLN A 204 12.37 -52.92 22.44
CA GLN A 204 13.51 -53.21 21.53
C GLN A 204 13.24 -54.01 20.20
N PRO A 205 14.23 -54.53 19.39
CA PRO A 205 15.48 -53.99 18.79
C PRO A 205 15.85 -54.56 17.35
N GLN A 206 17.04 -54.18 16.81
CA GLN A 206 17.86 -54.82 15.73
C GLN A 206 17.37 -54.72 14.26
N GLY A 207 18.16 -54.51 13.20
CA GLY A 207 19.61 -54.61 12.96
C GLY A 207 20.02 -53.97 11.60
N PRO A 208 21.25 -54.24 11.08
CA PRO A 208 22.02 -53.34 10.22
C PRO A 208 21.98 -53.71 8.73
N CYS A 209 22.03 -52.73 7.81
CA CYS A 209 22.41 -52.91 6.40
C CYS A 209 22.83 -51.56 5.77
N GLU A 210 24.14 -51.38 5.65
CA GLU A 210 24.87 -51.07 4.41
C GLU A 210 24.11 -50.33 3.29
N GLY A 211 24.54 -49.10 2.99
CA GLY A 211 24.00 -48.29 1.90
C GLY A 211 24.98 -47.22 1.42
N ARG A 212 25.69 -47.56 0.34
CA ARG A 212 26.00 -46.73 -0.84
C ARG A 212 26.73 -45.38 -0.62
N LEU A 213 27.96 -45.35 -1.12
CA LEU A 213 28.65 -44.15 -1.61
C LEU A 213 27.72 -43.39 -2.58
N GLU A 214 27.21 -42.24 -2.16
CA GLU A 214 26.82 -41.14 -3.05
C GLU A 214 27.74 -39.96 -2.72
N THR A 215 28.77 -39.82 -3.54
CA THR A 215 29.50 -38.56 -3.74
C THR A 215 28.57 -37.52 -4.38
N ASP A 216 28.85 -36.25 -4.10
CA ASP A 216 28.32 -35.03 -4.72
C ASP A 216 27.01 -34.55 -4.08
N ASP A 217 27.02 -33.98 -2.88
CA ASP A 217 27.53 -32.64 -2.55
C ASP A 217 27.18 -31.59 -3.64
N VAL A 218 26.45 -30.54 -3.23
CA VAL A 218 26.05 -29.38 -4.05
C VAL A 218 24.84 -29.60 -4.98
N SER A 219 23.73 -30.13 -4.44
CA SER A 219 22.40 -29.67 -4.89
C SER A 219 22.20 -28.23 -4.42
N ARG A 220 22.81 -27.30 -5.16
CA ARG A 220 22.52 -25.85 -5.16
C ARG A 220 21.00 -25.68 -5.08
N ARG A 221 20.50 -25.19 -3.94
CA ARG A 221 19.14 -24.69 -3.81
C ARG A 221 18.90 -23.68 -4.93
N ASN A 222 18.17 -24.10 -5.96
CA ASN A 222 17.64 -23.21 -6.98
C ASN A 222 16.67 -22.26 -6.27
N VAL A 223 17.11 -21.04 -6.01
CA VAL A 223 16.28 -20.00 -5.42
C VAL A 223 15.31 -19.55 -6.51
N ALA A 224 14.04 -19.93 -6.36
CA ALA A 224 12.97 -19.43 -7.21
C ALA A 224 12.63 -17.99 -6.78
N PRO A 225 12.31 -17.09 -7.72
CA PRO A 225 11.91 -15.71 -7.41
C PRO A 225 10.67 -15.64 -6.50
N SER A 226 9.87 -16.72 -6.48
CA SER A 226 8.77 -16.95 -5.51
C SER A 226 9.18 -16.77 -4.05
N THR A 227 10.43 -17.12 -3.71
CA THR A 227 10.94 -17.03 -2.34
C THR A 227 11.37 -15.62 -1.94
N ASP A 228 11.53 -14.72 -2.90
CA ASP A 228 11.98 -13.35 -2.69
C ASP A 228 10.80 -12.43 -2.35
N PHE A 229 9.62 -12.66 -2.91
CA PHE A 229 8.40 -11.89 -2.62
C PHE A 229 7.72 -12.21 -1.28
N ARG A 230 8.42 -12.89 -0.35
CA ARG A 230 7.87 -13.23 0.98
C ARG A 230 7.55 -11.94 1.76
N GLY A 231 6.28 -11.74 2.06
CA GLY A 231 5.78 -10.60 2.84
C GLY A 231 4.94 -9.59 2.04
N VAL A 232 5.06 -9.55 0.70
CA VAL A 232 4.22 -8.73 -0.20
C VAL A 232 3.67 -9.52 -1.38
N GLY A 233 3.94 -10.82 -1.50
CA GLY A 233 3.31 -11.70 -2.47
C GLY A 233 3.32 -11.17 -3.91
N TYR A 234 2.19 -11.32 -4.59
CA TYR A 234 2.02 -10.86 -5.97
C TYR A 234 2.07 -9.33 -6.12
N LEU A 235 1.72 -8.58 -5.07
CA LEU A 235 1.83 -7.11 -5.05
C LEU A 235 3.25 -6.64 -5.33
N GLY A 236 4.27 -7.32 -4.80
CA GLY A 236 5.68 -6.97 -5.04
C GLY A 236 6.08 -7.07 -6.51
N LEU A 237 5.57 -8.08 -7.23
CA LEU A 237 5.81 -8.22 -8.67
C LEU A 237 5.10 -7.10 -9.45
N LYS A 238 3.83 -6.82 -9.14
CA LYS A 238 3.08 -5.71 -9.79
C LYS A 238 3.75 -4.35 -9.56
N ALA A 239 4.26 -4.09 -8.37
CA ALA A 239 4.97 -2.85 -8.06
C ALA A 239 6.25 -2.70 -8.90
N LEU A 240 7.04 -3.76 -9.03
CA LEU A 240 8.25 -3.75 -9.86
C LEU A 240 7.96 -3.59 -11.35
N LEU A 241 6.92 -4.25 -11.87
CA LEU A 241 6.47 -4.08 -13.25
C LEU A 241 5.96 -2.66 -13.51
N TYR A 242 5.17 -2.10 -12.60
CA TYR A 242 4.73 -0.72 -12.73
C TYR A 242 5.93 0.23 -12.74
N PHE A 243 6.90 0.01 -11.86
CA PHE A 243 8.13 0.80 -11.81
C PHE A 243 8.93 0.71 -13.12
N SER A 244 9.14 -0.50 -13.65
CA SER A 244 9.90 -0.71 -14.89
C SER A 244 9.21 -0.09 -16.10
N HIS A 245 7.89 -0.27 -16.22
CA HIS A 245 7.10 0.31 -17.31
C HIS A 245 7.05 1.84 -17.23
N THR A 246 6.86 2.40 -16.03
CA THR A 246 6.65 3.85 -15.85
C THR A 246 7.95 4.63 -15.98
N TYR A 247 9.06 4.10 -15.47
CA TYR A 247 10.35 4.79 -15.42
C TYR A 247 11.34 4.33 -16.50
N GLY A 248 11.05 3.26 -17.24
CA GLY A 248 11.77 2.82 -18.44
C GLY A 248 13.28 2.78 -18.25
N GLU A 249 14.01 3.55 -19.07
CA GLU A 249 15.48 3.64 -19.01
C GLU A 249 15.99 4.02 -17.60
N ARG A 250 15.28 4.91 -16.89
CA ARG A 250 15.69 5.30 -15.54
C ARG A 250 15.58 4.15 -14.54
N ALA A 251 14.61 3.25 -14.72
CA ALA A 251 14.51 2.05 -13.89
C ALA A 251 15.71 1.13 -14.12
N ALA A 252 16.12 0.93 -15.38
CA ALA A 252 17.30 0.14 -15.73
C ALA A 252 18.60 0.76 -15.19
N GLU A 253 18.75 2.08 -15.31
CA GLU A 253 19.88 2.82 -14.70
C GLU A 253 19.95 2.61 -13.19
N ILE A 254 18.83 2.75 -12.47
CA ILE A 254 18.77 2.56 -11.02
C ILE A 254 19.17 1.14 -10.64
N VAL A 255 18.71 0.13 -11.40
CA VAL A 255 19.11 -1.27 -11.16
C VAL A 255 20.61 -1.44 -11.38
N HIS A 256 21.17 -0.85 -12.43
CA HIS A 256 22.61 -0.87 -12.68
C HIS A 256 23.38 -0.16 -11.56
N GLU A 257 22.97 1.04 -11.14
CA GLU A 257 23.57 1.78 -10.02
C GLU A 257 23.48 1.02 -8.69
N ALA A 258 22.36 0.33 -8.43
CA ALA A 258 22.15 -0.41 -7.18
C ALA A 258 22.94 -1.74 -7.15
N VAL A 259 23.04 -2.45 -8.27
CA VAL A 259 23.67 -3.77 -8.34
C VAL A 259 25.16 -3.68 -8.68
N GLU A 260 25.54 -2.78 -9.57
CA GLU A 260 26.89 -2.62 -10.12
C GLU A 260 27.61 -1.35 -9.62
N GLY A 261 26.99 -0.60 -8.70
CA GLY A 261 27.51 0.67 -8.15
C GLY A 261 28.74 0.57 -7.21
N GLY A 262 29.47 -0.55 -7.23
CA GLY A 262 30.69 -0.75 -6.44
C GLY A 262 30.44 -0.61 -4.93
N ASP A 263 31.12 0.33 -4.28
CA ASP A 263 31.02 0.55 -2.82
C ASP A 263 29.65 1.04 -2.35
N ARG A 264 28.80 1.55 -3.26
CA ARG A 264 27.44 2.03 -2.98
C ARG A 264 26.36 1.02 -3.37
N TRP A 265 26.72 -0.21 -3.71
CA TRP A 265 25.74 -1.22 -4.09
C TRP A 265 24.75 -1.51 -2.94
N TYR A 266 23.53 -1.90 -3.27
CA TYR A 266 22.52 -2.39 -2.32
C TYR A 266 21.57 -3.40 -2.96
N PRO A 267 20.91 -4.26 -2.18
CA PRO A 267 20.03 -5.29 -2.71
C PRO A 267 18.72 -4.66 -3.27
N PHE A 268 18.70 -4.31 -4.56
CA PHE A 268 17.59 -3.59 -5.21
C PHE A 268 16.24 -4.30 -5.04
N ALA A 269 16.16 -5.60 -5.35
CA ALA A 269 14.93 -6.36 -5.19
C ALA A 269 14.39 -6.31 -3.75
N LEU A 270 15.28 -6.45 -2.76
CA LEU A 270 14.91 -6.41 -1.35
C LEU A 270 14.41 -5.02 -0.95
N ALA A 271 15.08 -3.96 -1.42
CA ALA A 271 14.64 -2.59 -1.22
C ALA A 271 13.26 -2.35 -1.81
N SER A 272 12.99 -2.80 -3.04
CA SER A 272 11.68 -2.67 -3.68
C SER A 272 10.58 -3.38 -2.88
N ILE A 273 10.85 -4.60 -2.40
CA ILE A 273 9.92 -5.35 -1.55
C ILE A 273 9.67 -4.59 -0.24
N HIS A 274 10.70 -4.07 0.42
CA HIS A 274 10.57 -3.30 1.65
C HIS A 274 9.78 -2.00 1.44
N MET A 275 10.02 -1.28 0.34
CA MET A 275 9.30 -0.05 0.02
C MET A 275 7.83 -0.33 -0.34
N THR A 276 7.55 -1.42 -1.04
CA THR A 276 6.17 -1.88 -1.30
C THR A 276 5.46 -2.27 -0.02
N ALA A 277 6.13 -3.01 0.87
CA ALA A 277 5.59 -3.37 2.18
C ALA A 277 5.34 -2.13 3.04
N PHE A 278 6.23 -1.15 2.98
CA PHE A 278 6.07 0.12 3.67
C PHE A 278 4.89 0.92 3.10
N ALA A 279 4.72 0.97 1.77
CA ALA A 279 3.54 1.59 1.15
C ALA A 279 2.24 0.93 1.62
N LEU A 280 2.20 -0.41 1.70
CA LEU A 280 1.04 -1.16 2.19
C LEU A 280 0.77 -0.88 3.67
N GLU A 281 1.80 -0.81 4.51
CA GLU A 281 1.67 -0.41 5.91
C GLU A 281 1.09 1.01 6.03
N LEU A 282 1.57 1.95 5.21
CA LEU A 282 1.08 3.32 5.22
C LEU A 282 -0.36 3.42 4.69
N ALA A 283 -0.76 2.58 3.72
CA ALA A 283 -2.14 2.52 3.23
C ALA A 283 -3.09 1.98 4.31
N THR A 284 -2.74 0.85 4.91
CA THR A 284 -3.54 0.19 5.96
C THR A 284 -3.61 0.99 7.26
N SER A 285 -2.55 1.73 7.61
CA SER A 285 -2.56 2.67 8.74
C SER A 285 -3.17 4.05 8.42
N ARG A 286 -3.67 4.25 7.19
CA ARG A 286 -4.28 5.51 6.70
C ARG A 286 -3.32 6.71 6.62
N ASP A 287 -2.02 6.46 6.68
CA ASP A 287 -0.99 7.47 6.49
C ASP A 287 -0.93 7.97 5.03
N LEU A 288 -1.28 7.13 4.05
CA LEU A 288 -1.39 7.51 2.62
C LEU A 288 -2.72 8.18 2.25
N GLN A 289 -3.65 8.36 3.20
CA GLN A 289 -5.02 8.77 2.87
C GLN A 289 -5.07 10.08 2.09
N LEU A 290 -4.19 11.04 2.38
CA LEU A 290 -4.14 12.30 1.62
C LEU A 290 -3.67 12.13 0.17
N PHE A 291 -2.79 11.17 -0.11
CA PHE A 291 -2.34 10.89 -1.47
C PHE A 291 -3.43 10.15 -2.26
N LEU A 292 -4.03 9.12 -1.66
CA LEU A 292 -5.12 8.37 -2.29
C LEU A 292 -6.36 9.25 -2.50
N LEU A 293 -6.70 10.13 -1.56
CA LEU A 293 -7.81 11.08 -1.75
C LEU A 293 -7.53 12.10 -2.87
N ARG A 294 -6.25 12.42 -3.14
CA ARG A 294 -5.88 13.29 -4.27
C ARG A 294 -6.06 12.59 -5.62
N SER A 295 -5.86 11.27 -5.71
CA SER A 295 -6.06 10.53 -6.95
C SER A 295 -7.54 10.33 -7.31
N VAL A 296 -8.45 10.47 -6.34
CA VAL A 296 -9.91 10.31 -6.54
C VAL A 296 -10.69 11.63 -6.48
N GLN A 297 -10.02 12.77 -6.68
CA GLN A 297 -10.68 14.09 -6.63
C GLN A 297 -11.65 14.34 -7.77
N THR A 298 -11.50 13.64 -8.89
CA THR A 298 -12.42 13.73 -10.03
C THR A 298 -13.45 12.62 -9.93
N ARG A 299 -14.69 12.90 -10.35
CA ARG A 299 -15.68 11.84 -10.57
C ARG A 299 -15.07 10.86 -11.58
N PRO A 300 -15.02 9.54 -11.29
CA PRO A 300 -14.66 8.60 -12.33
C PRO A 300 -15.67 8.79 -13.45
N LEU A 301 -15.20 9.21 -14.63
CA LEU A 301 -15.98 9.12 -15.85
C LEU A 301 -16.40 7.67 -15.90
N VAL A 302 -17.70 7.41 -15.75
CA VAL A 302 -18.26 6.08 -16.00
C VAL A 302 -17.66 5.66 -17.31
N SER A 303 -16.79 4.65 -17.30
CA SER A 303 -16.13 4.14 -18.49
C SER A 303 -17.25 3.88 -19.48
N SER A 304 -17.39 4.78 -20.44
CA SER A 304 -18.40 4.72 -21.45
C SER A 304 -18.00 3.56 -22.34
N SER A 305 -18.43 2.36 -21.96
CA SER A 305 -18.68 1.28 -22.89
C SER A 305 -19.88 1.71 -23.75
N SER A 306 -19.69 2.76 -24.55
CA SER A 306 -20.54 3.07 -25.68
C SER A 306 -20.15 2.11 -26.80
N ILE A 307 -20.61 0.86 -26.68
CA ILE A 307 -20.85 0.04 -27.85
C ILE A 307 -22.31 0.32 -28.21
N ALA A 308 -22.49 0.98 -29.34
CA ALA A 308 -23.77 1.25 -29.96
C ALA A 308 -24.61 -0.04 -30.11
N PRO A 309 -25.94 0.05 -30.16
CA PRO A 309 -26.78 -1.10 -30.40
C PRO A 309 -26.63 -1.52 -31.86
N SER A 310 -25.99 -2.64 -32.11
CA SER A 310 -26.10 -3.36 -33.38
C SER A 310 -26.89 -4.63 -33.14
N ASP A 311 -28.11 -4.63 -33.65
CA ASP A 311 -28.98 -5.78 -33.87
C ASP A 311 -28.21 -6.99 -34.39
N SER A 312 -28.28 -8.10 -33.67
CA SER A 312 -28.52 -9.42 -34.27
C SER A 312 -28.71 -10.46 -33.17
N ALA A 313 -29.95 -10.93 -33.05
CA ALA A 313 -30.33 -12.10 -32.29
C ALA A 313 -29.64 -13.36 -32.83
N VAL A 314 -29.01 -14.14 -31.95
CA VAL A 314 -28.94 -15.60 -32.05
C VAL A 314 -29.05 -16.17 -30.63
N GLU A 315 -30.18 -16.82 -30.37
CA GLU A 315 -30.38 -17.71 -29.23
C GLU A 315 -29.43 -18.91 -29.31
N SER A 316 -28.71 -19.18 -28.23
CA SER A 316 -28.25 -20.53 -27.92
C SER A 316 -28.22 -20.72 -26.42
N THR A 317 -29.25 -21.41 -25.94
CA THR A 317 -29.30 -22.16 -24.69
C THR A 317 -28.07 -23.05 -24.53
N ASP A 318 -27.32 -22.87 -23.44
CA ASP A 318 -26.95 -23.98 -22.57
C ASP A 318 -26.46 -23.50 -21.20
N GLY A 319 -26.93 -24.22 -20.19
CA GLY A 319 -26.88 -23.83 -18.79
C GLY A 319 -25.53 -24.05 -18.10
N ARG A 320 -25.40 -23.30 -17.01
CA ARG A 320 -24.50 -23.46 -15.83
C ARG A 320 -23.41 -22.38 -15.74
N ALA A 321 -23.87 -21.13 -15.63
CA ALA A 321 -23.05 -20.02 -15.14
C ALA A 321 -23.10 -19.98 -13.59
N ALA A 322 -21.94 -20.12 -12.97
CA ALA A 322 -21.71 -19.74 -11.58
C ALA A 322 -22.02 -18.24 -11.40
N PRO A 323 -22.42 -17.78 -10.20
CA PRO A 323 -22.71 -16.37 -10.00
C PRO A 323 -21.42 -15.57 -10.12
N ASN A 324 -21.31 -14.80 -11.21
CA ASN A 324 -20.27 -13.81 -11.43
C ASN A 324 -20.28 -12.80 -10.26
N ALA A 325 -19.35 -12.97 -9.31
CA ALA A 325 -18.87 -11.86 -8.52
C ALA A 325 -18.26 -10.87 -9.51
N ARG A 326 -18.94 -9.76 -9.78
CA ARG A 326 -18.34 -8.62 -10.45
C ARG A 326 -17.22 -8.14 -9.52
N SER A 327 -16.00 -8.62 -9.69
CA SER A 327 -14.83 -7.94 -9.17
C SER A 327 -14.84 -6.56 -9.83
N VAL A 328 -15.20 -5.55 -9.05
CA VAL A 328 -14.94 -4.17 -9.46
C VAL A 328 -13.44 -4.12 -9.68
N ASP A 329 -13.00 -3.89 -10.91
CA ASP A 329 -11.58 -3.73 -11.22
C ASP A 329 -11.14 -2.44 -10.53
N VAL A 330 -10.52 -2.59 -9.35
CA VAL A 330 -10.05 -1.46 -8.56
C VAL A 330 -8.75 -0.98 -9.16
N ASP A 331 -8.72 0.28 -9.59
CA ASP A 331 -7.50 0.87 -10.12
C ASP A 331 -6.44 0.99 -9.03
N LEU A 332 -5.42 0.13 -9.13
CA LEU A 332 -4.31 0.06 -8.19
C LEU A 332 -3.19 1.06 -8.54
N GLU A 333 -3.27 1.74 -9.67
CA GLU A 333 -2.24 2.68 -10.14
C GLU A 333 -1.82 3.70 -9.06
N PRO A 334 -2.73 4.37 -8.33
CA PRO A 334 -2.34 5.34 -7.31
C PRO A 334 -1.45 4.74 -6.22
N PHE A 335 -1.69 3.48 -5.84
CA PHE A 335 -0.87 2.78 -4.86
C PHE A 335 0.51 2.42 -5.44
N LEU A 336 0.55 1.85 -6.64
CA LEU A 336 1.80 1.42 -7.30
C LEU A 336 2.72 2.60 -7.59
N ARG A 337 2.15 3.75 -7.93
CA ARG A 337 2.87 5.02 -8.08
C ARG A 337 3.55 5.44 -6.79
N ILE A 338 2.84 5.43 -5.66
CA ILE A 338 3.42 5.78 -4.36
C ILE A 338 4.53 4.79 -3.96
N ALA A 339 4.33 3.49 -4.20
CA ALA A 339 5.37 2.48 -3.94
C ALA A 339 6.64 2.73 -4.77
N SER A 340 6.48 3.15 -6.03
CA SER A 340 7.58 3.52 -6.92
C SER A 340 8.29 4.80 -6.47
N ASP A 341 7.53 5.82 -6.08
CA ASP A 341 8.08 7.08 -5.56
C ASP A 341 8.90 6.85 -4.28
N LEU A 342 8.44 5.96 -3.40
CA LEU A 342 9.19 5.53 -2.21
C LEU A 342 10.51 4.83 -2.58
N LEU A 343 10.50 3.98 -3.61
CA LEU A 343 11.71 3.31 -4.10
C LEU A 343 12.72 4.30 -4.68
N LEU A 344 12.26 5.28 -5.46
CA LEU A 344 13.10 6.36 -5.99
C LEU A 344 13.73 7.19 -4.87
N LEU A 345 12.93 7.60 -3.87
CA LEU A 345 13.40 8.36 -2.72
C LEU A 345 14.40 7.55 -1.88
N PHE A 346 14.16 6.27 -1.70
CA PHE A 346 15.09 5.39 -0.99
C PHE A 346 16.42 5.26 -1.74
N HIS A 347 16.37 5.12 -3.07
CA HIS A 347 17.56 5.07 -3.91
C HIS A 347 18.38 6.37 -3.80
N ALA A 348 17.74 7.54 -3.91
CA ALA A 348 18.39 8.84 -3.74
C ALA A 348 19.03 8.98 -2.35
N HIS A 349 18.30 8.60 -1.29
CA HIS A 349 18.82 8.58 0.07
C HIS A 349 20.05 7.68 0.21
N TRP A 350 20.03 6.50 -0.41
CA TRP A 350 21.14 5.55 -0.36
C TRP A 350 22.40 6.10 -1.04
N GLN A 351 22.26 6.66 -2.25
CA GLN A 351 23.39 7.20 -3.01
C GLN A 351 24.11 8.33 -2.27
N GLN A 352 23.38 9.12 -1.48
CA GLN A 352 23.97 10.22 -0.70
C GLN A 352 24.65 9.75 0.59
N GLY A 353 24.14 8.71 1.22
CA GLY A 353 24.53 8.32 2.57
C GLY A 353 25.88 7.61 2.71
N SER A 354 26.57 7.29 1.61
CA SER A 354 27.82 6.49 1.63
C SER A 354 27.68 5.23 2.51
N TYR A 355 26.52 4.58 2.43
CA TYR A 355 26.20 3.41 3.23
C TYR A 355 26.82 2.15 2.65
N THR A 356 27.01 1.16 3.51
CA THR A 356 27.38 -0.20 3.10
C THR A 356 26.18 -1.13 3.23
N VAL A 357 26.19 -2.24 2.50
CA VAL A 357 25.09 -3.23 2.57
C VAL A 357 24.90 -3.82 3.96
N MET A 358 25.95 -3.87 4.79
CA MET A 358 25.82 -4.30 6.19
C MET A 358 24.91 -3.39 7.02
N GLN A 359 24.68 -2.16 6.57
CA GLN A 359 23.83 -1.18 7.24
C GLN A 359 22.42 -1.13 6.64
N PHE A 360 22.10 -1.98 5.66
CA PHE A 360 20.87 -1.89 4.88
C PHE A 360 19.60 -1.81 5.75
N GLU A 361 19.42 -2.75 6.68
CA GLU A 361 18.24 -2.76 7.56
C GLU A 361 18.17 -1.54 8.48
N GLN A 362 19.33 -1.08 8.98
CA GLN A 362 19.39 0.11 9.83
C GLN A 362 19.01 1.37 9.06
N VAL A 363 19.52 1.51 7.82
CA VAL A 363 19.24 2.62 6.92
C VAL A 363 17.78 2.62 6.50
N GLU A 364 17.23 1.46 6.12
CA GLU A 364 15.82 1.28 5.75
C GLU A 364 14.88 1.67 6.91
N LYS A 365 15.18 1.21 8.12
CA LYS A 365 14.40 1.56 9.31
C LYS A 365 14.48 3.06 9.62
N GLY A 366 15.67 3.65 9.49
CA GLY A 366 15.91 5.08 9.67
C GLY A 366 15.16 5.93 8.64
N PHE A 367 15.18 5.50 7.38
CA PHE A 367 14.44 6.11 6.27
C PHE A 367 12.93 6.13 6.54
N ARG A 368 12.35 4.97 6.89
CA ARG A 368 10.91 4.84 7.20
C ARG A 368 10.49 5.72 8.37
N ALA A 369 11.26 5.69 9.46
CA ALA A 369 10.99 6.50 10.65
C ALA A 369 11.05 8.01 10.35
N SER A 370 11.99 8.43 9.51
CA SER A 370 12.17 9.83 9.14
C SER A 370 11.08 10.33 8.20
N LEU A 371 10.61 9.48 7.27
CA LEU A 371 9.67 9.87 6.21
C LEU A 371 8.19 9.81 6.66
N ARG A 372 7.83 8.87 7.54
CA ARG A 372 6.42 8.67 7.97
C ARG A 372 5.70 9.93 8.46
N PRO A 373 6.31 10.82 9.28
CA PRO A 373 5.66 12.06 9.72
C PRO A 373 5.37 13.05 8.59
N TRP A 374 6.13 13.00 7.48
CA TRP A 374 5.93 13.85 6.31
C TRP A 374 4.82 13.30 5.42
N ILE A 375 4.80 11.98 5.22
CA ILE A 375 3.75 11.30 4.46
C ILE A 375 2.38 11.57 5.06
N ARG A 376 2.23 11.50 6.39
CA ARG A 376 0.98 11.85 7.09
C ARG A 376 0.49 13.27 6.78
N ARG A 377 1.41 14.19 6.47
CA ARG A 377 1.11 15.58 6.10
C ARG A 377 0.90 15.77 4.60
N GLY A 378 0.91 14.70 3.83
CA GLY A 378 0.76 14.71 2.37
C GLY A 378 2.01 15.21 1.65
N ILE A 379 3.20 15.01 2.24
CA ILE A 379 4.51 15.36 1.68
C ILE A 379 5.32 14.08 1.44
N LEU A 380 5.69 13.85 0.18
CA LEU A 380 6.56 12.75 -0.26
C LEU A 380 7.64 13.41 -1.12
N ASP A 381 8.65 13.98 -0.45
CA ASP A 381 9.70 14.77 -1.10
C ASP A 381 11.03 14.61 -0.34
N GLY A 382 12.08 14.18 -1.03
CA GLY A 382 13.42 14.00 -0.48
C GLY A 382 14.10 15.32 -0.10
N ARG A 383 13.69 16.46 -0.68
CA ARG A 383 14.28 17.79 -0.43
C ARG A 383 14.05 18.28 0.97
N ALA A 384 12.86 18.02 1.52
CA ALA A 384 12.52 18.36 2.90
C ALA A 384 13.41 17.64 3.91
N LEU A 385 13.98 16.51 3.51
CA LEU A 385 14.84 15.64 4.32
C LEU A 385 16.33 15.77 3.95
N GLY A 386 16.66 16.62 2.96
CA GLY A 386 18.02 16.81 2.48
C GLY A 386 18.58 15.65 1.68
N TRP A 387 17.72 14.77 1.13
CA TRP A 387 18.06 13.57 0.38
C TRP A 387 18.10 13.76 -1.14
N GLU A 388 17.76 14.96 -1.63
CA GLU A 388 17.89 15.36 -3.03
C GLU A 388 18.74 16.63 -3.12
N ARG A 389 19.66 16.71 -4.10
CA ARG A 389 20.37 17.96 -4.39
C ARG A 389 19.44 18.91 -5.14
N ARG A 390 19.55 20.22 -4.87
CA ARG A 390 18.75 21.27 -5.53
C ARG A 390 18.83 21.25 -7.07
N ASP A 391 19.89 20.65 -7.61
CA ASP A 391 20.16 20.59 -9.05
C ASP A 391 19.64 19.30 -9.73
N GLU A 392 19.20 18.29 -8.96
CA GLU A 392 18.43 17.14 -9.46
C GLU A 392 16.93 17.51 -9.55
N GLY A 393 16.69 18.70 -10.09
CA GLY A 393 15.39 19.30 -10.29
C GLY A 393 14.68 18.67 -11.48
N GLN A 394 13.55 18.04 -11.19
CA GLN A 394 12.59 17.46 -12.13
C GLN A 394 13.06 16.15 -12.77
N VAL A 395 12.62 15.02 -12.18
CA VAL A 395 11.92 14.08 -13.07
C VAL A 395 10.75 14.87 -13.62
N LYS A 396 10.91 15.41 -14.83
CA LYS A 396 9.80 15.93 -15.61
C LYS A 396 8.92 14.73 -15.89
N LEU A 397 7.93 14.54 -15.02
CA LEU A 397 6.74 13.80 -15.37
C LEU A 397 6.00 14.74 -16.32
N ASP A 398 6.19 14.53 -17.62
CA ASP A 398 5.34 15.13 -18.65
C ASP A 398 3.90 14.62 -18.53
#